data_AF-A0A965V6T7-F1
#
_entry.id   AF-A0A965V6T7-F1
#
_cell.length_a   1.000
_cell.length_b   1.000
_cell.length_c   1.000
_cell.angle_alpha   90.00
_cell.angle_beta   90.00
_cell.angle_gamma   90.00
#
_symmetry.space_group_name_H-M   'P 1'
#
loop_
_entity.id
_entity.type
_entity.pdbx_description
1 polymer ?
#
loop_
_entity_poly.entity_id
_entity_poly.type
_entity_poly.pdbx_seq_one_letter_code
_entity_poly.pdbx_strand_id
1 'polypeptide(L)'
;GGRGGGAGAAGAAGAAGAPAGVPGAPQGGFGGGRGGANVLNAAANDQYRFNWNTPYMLSPHNSSIVYLGGNRLFKSYNHGDSWVASADLTKNIDRCKVTMMGVAGDYNQLSKNDGVVSYSTIISVNESPIMPGIVWAGTDDGLLQVSRDGGATFTEVGKNIPGLPANHEYWFSRIETSHFDAGTAYISVDGHRSDDLKPYVFVTTDYGRTFKSISNNLPVGNVQVVRQDLKNKDLLFVGTEFGLYASTNAGGEWKKFMNNLPTVRVDDILVHSRESDLIVATHGRSLWIADDISALQQLTPAVTAADATLFDIRTTVAYQNDQTLGSYLGGQKNWVGENAPRGAAISYYLKSDATGDVKITIADATGRVIRT
;
A
#
# COMPACT_ATOMS: atom_id res chain seq x y z
N GLY A 1 39.35 44.93 7.00
CA GLY A 1 39.38 45.31 8.41
C GLY A 1 38.89 44.14 9.23
N GLY A 2 39.78 43.50 9.98
CA GLY A 2 39.41 42.41 10.87
C GLY A 2 38.85 42.92 12.20
N ARG A 3 38.03 42.08 12.83
CA ARG A 3 38.00 41.83 14.27
C ARG A 3 37.27 40.50 14.49
N GLY A 4 38.01 39.52 15.00
CA GLY A 4 37.47 38.26 15.48
C GLY A 4 37.09 38.33 16.97
N GLY A 5 36.62 37.19 17.47
CA GLY A 5 36.59 36.85 18.90
C GLY A 5 35.20 36.58 19.44
N GLY A 6 34.86 35.30 19.62
CA GLY A 6 33.66 34.86 20.32
C GLY A 6 33.29 33.40 20.10
N ALA A 7 34.20 32.47 20.42
CA ALA A 7 33.89 31.06 20.50
C ALA A 7 32.93 30.81 21.68
N GLY A 8 31.66 30.52 21.37
CA GLY A 8 30.70 29.98 22.33
C GLY A 8 30.58 28.48 22.11
N ALA A 9 31.12 27.70 23.06
CA ALA A 9 30.98 26.25 23.09
C ALA A 9 29.50 25.86 23.22
N ALA A 10 28.93 25.28 22.16
CA ALA A 10 27.68 24.54 22.28
C ALA A 10 28.02 23.18 22.89
N GLY A 11 27.78 23.05 24.19
CA GLY A 11 27.92 21.80 24.92
C GLY A 11 27.05 20.72 24.27
N ALA A 12 27.69 19.60 23.94
CA ALA A 12 27.03 18.36 23.61
C ALA A 12 26.22 17.89 24.83
N ALA A 13 24.90 18.09 24.79
CA ALA A 13 24.00 17.37 25.68
C ALA A 13 23.97 15.91 25.19
N GLY A 14 24.77 15.08 25.84
CA GLY A 14 24.70 13.63 25.67
C GLY A 14 23.26 13.15 25.91
N ALA A 15 22.77 12.32 25.00
CA ALA A 15 21.56 11.55 25.21
C ALA A 15 21.81 10.58 26.38
N ALA A 16 21.56 11.06 27.60
CA ALA A 16 21.49 10.23 28.77
C ALA A 16 20.35 9.22 28.56
N GLY A 17 20.65 7.95 28.86
CA GLY A 17 19.77 6.82 28.62
C GLY A 17 18.35 7.03 29.15
N ALA A 18 17.39 6.47 28.42
CA ALA A 18 16.02 6.35 28.88
C ALA A 18 16.00 5.78 30.31
N PRO A 19 15.33 6.43 31.28
CA PRO A 19 15.24 5.87 32.61
C PRO A 19 14.44 4.56 32.53
N ALA A 20 14.95 3.53 33.21
CA ALA A 20 14.24 2.28 33.41
C ALA A 20 12.85 2.59 33.99
N GLY A 21 11.81 2.08 33.32
CA GLY A 21 10.42 2.27 33.74
C GLY A 21 10.19 1.78 35.16
N VAL A 22 9.38 2.53 35.91
CA VAL A 22 8.91 2.16 37.25
C VAL A 22 8.08 0.86 37.15
N PRO A 23 8.32 -0.16 37.98
CA PRO A 23 7.53 -1.38 37.94
C PRO A 23 6.06 -1.10 38.31
N GLY A 24 5.11 -1.45 37.44
CA GLY A 24 3.70 -1.57 37.79
C GLY A 24 2.71 -0.52 37.26
N ALA A 25 3.11 0.38 36.35
CA ALA A 25 2.16 1.23 35.63
C ALA A 25 1.92 0.69 34.21
N PRO A 26 0.66 0.53 33.74
CA PRO A 26 0.40 0.11 32.37
C PRO A 26 0.88 1.21 31.40
N GLN A 27 2.09 1.03 30.86
CA GLN A 27 2.62 1.83 29.77
C GLN A 27 2.05 1.28 28.45
N GLY A 28 0.78 1.58 28.20
CA GLY A 28 0.07 1.06 27.04
C GLY A 28 -1.04 2.02 26.63
N GLY A 29 -0.66 3.16 26.04
CA GLY A 29 -1.64 4.09 25.51
C GLY A 29 -1.10 4.87 24.32
N PHE A 30 -1.98 5.12 23.36
CA PHE A 30 -1.71 5.89 22.14
C PHE A 30 -1.82 7.41 22.34
N GLY A 31 -1.99 7.87 23.59
CA GLY A 31 -2.19 9.27 23.96
C GLY A 31 -0.90 9.97 24.38
N GLY A 32 -0.54 11.05 23.70
CA GLY A 32 0.55 11.92 24.12
C GLY A 32 0.29 12.59 25.48
N GLY A 33 1.28 12.51 26.37
CA GLY A 33 1.56 13.50 27.42
C GLY A 33 0.66 13.56 28.66
N ARG A 34 -0.62 13.20 28.62
CA ARG A 34 -1.53 13.24 29.81
C ARG A 34 -2.70 12.22 29.80
N GLY A 35 -2.81 11.38 28.77
CA GLY A 35 -3.84 10.33 28.70
C GLY A 35 -3.42 9.08 29.47
N GLY A 36 -4.32 8.51 30.28
CA GLY A 36 -4.11 7.17 30.87
C GLY A 36 -4.00 6.07 29.81
N ALA A 37 -3.68 4.85 30.23
CA ALA A 37 -3.69 3.69 29.35
C ALA A 37 -5.06 3.54 28.67
N ASN A 38 -5.11 3.63 27.34
CA ASN A 38 -6.34 3.55 26.56
C ASN A 38 -6.46 2.23 25.77
N VAL A 39 -5.57 1.27 26.04
CA VAL A 39 -5.70 -0.12 25.60
C VAL A 39 -6.43 -0.89 26.71
N LEU A 40 -7.69 -1.26 26.44
CA LEU A 40 -8.64 -1.75 27.43
C LEU A 40 -8.24 -3.11 28.03
N ASN A 41 -7.53 -3.93 27.27
CA ASN A 41 -7.09 -5.28 27.66
C ASN A 41 -5.57 -5.37 27.88
N ALA A 42 -4.90 -4.25 28.16
CA ALA A 42 -3.47 -4.23 28.43
C ALA A 42 -3.12 -4.98 29.73
N ALA A 43 -2.08 -5.82 29.68
CA ALA A 43 -1.51 -6.48 30.85
C ALA A 43 -0.35 -5.67 31.47
N ALA A 44 -0.04 -5.92 32.74
CA ALA A 44 0.92 -5.14 33.55
C ALA A 44 2.38 -5.12 33.04
N ASN A 45 2.73 -5.88 32.00
CA ASN A 45 4.06 -5.92 31.38
C ASN A 45 3.98 -5.96 29.85
N ASP A 46 2.84 -5.55 29.27
CA ASP A 46 2.73 -5.50 27.82
C ASP A 46 3.73 -4.48 27.25
N GLN A 47 4.52 -4.93 26.28
CA GLN A 47 5.37 -4.07 25.48
C GLN A 47 4.84 -4.01 24.06
N TYR A 48 4.59 -2.79 23.60
CA TYR A 48 4.10 -2.54 22.25
C TYR A 48 5.22 -1.98 21.39
N ARG A 49 5.47 -2.63 20.26
CA ARG A 49 6.45 -2.23 19.25
C ARG A 49 5.70 -1.69 18.04
N PHE A 50 6.20 -0.61 17.46
CA PHE A 50 5.60 0.03 16.30
C PHE A 50 6.65 0.27 15.23
N ASN A 51 6.25 0.07 13.98
CA ASN A 51 7.10 0.41 12.85
C ASN A 51 7.22 1.95 12.75
N TRP A 52 8.31 2.46 12.17
CA TRP A 52 8.43 3.89 11.87
C TRP A 52 7.25 4.36 11.00
N ASN A 53 6.92 3.56 9.98
CA ASN A 53 5.73 3.73 9.17
C ASN A 53 4.68 2.73 9.63
N THR A 54 4.02 3.03 10.75
CA THR A 54 2.99 2.16 11.34
C THR A 54 1.77 2.09 10.41
N PRO A 55 1.34 0.90 9.94
CA PRO A 55 0.16 0.76 9.11
C PRO A 55 -1.10 1.01 9.94
N TYR A 56 -2.04 1.75 9.38
CA TYR A 56 -3.39 1.90 9.91
C TYR A 56 -4.40 1.87 8.76
N MET A 57 -5.64 1.52 9.09
CA MET A 57 -6.75 1.62 8.15
C MET A 57 -8.06 1.88 8.88
N LEU A 58 -8.99 2.51 8.18
CA LEU A 58 -10.40 2.54 8.59
C LEU A 58 -11.08 1.30 8.06
N SER A 59 -12.03 0.75 8.82
CA SER A 59 -12.87 -0.33 8.31
C SER A 59 -13.68 0.15 7.10
N PRO A 60 -13.71 -0.60 5.97
CA PRO A 60 -14.58 -0.28 4.85
C PRO A 60 -16.08 -0.38 5.21
N HIS A 61 -16.42 -1.02 6.33
CA HIS A 61 -17.80 -1.22 6.78
C HIS A 61 -18.28 -0.19 7.80
N ASN A 62 -17.35 0.39 8.57
CA ASN A 62 -17.67 1.38 9.60
C ASN A 62 -16.49 2.31 9.86
N SER A 63 -16.61 3.58 9.47
CA SER A 63 -15.56 4.59 9.63
C SER A 63 -15.22 4.94 11.09
N SER A 64 -16.00 4.46 12.06
CA SER A 64 -15.69 4.55 13.49
C SER A 64 -14.66 3.52 13.95
N ILE A 65 -14.49 2.45 13.17
CA ILE A 65 -13.56 1.37 13.45
C ILE A 65 -12.20 1.68 12.80
N VAL A 66 -11.16 1.68 13.62
CA VAL A 66 -9.77 1.91 13.19
C VAL A 66 -8.94 0.70 13.54
N TYR A 67 -8.19 0.19 12.58
CA TYR A 67 -7.15 -0.81 12.80
C TYR A 67 -5.78 -0.17 12.73
N LEU A 68 -4.87 -0.59 13.61
CA LEU A 68 -3.51 -0.11 13.71
C LEU A 68 -2.56 -1.29 13.97
N GLY A 69 -1.50 -1.44 13.19
CA GLY A 69 -0.56 -2.56 13.28
C GLY A 69 0.71 -2.21 14.04
N GLY A 70 0.88 -2.72 15.26
CA GLY A 70 2.17 -2.77 15.97
C GLY A 70 2.76 -4.16 15.91
N ASN A 71 3.34 -4.67 17.00
CA ASN A 71 3.54 -6.11 17.17
C ASN A 71 2.21 -6.86 17.39
N ARG A 72 1.19 -6.13 17.83
CA ARG A 72 -0.19 -6.59 17.96
C ARG A 72 -1.06 -5.81 16.98
N LEU A 73 -2.17 -6.39 16.57
CA LEU A 73 -3.22 -5.63 15.91
C LEU A 73 -4.05 -4.91 16.98
N PHE A 74 -4.14 -3.60 16.87
CA PHE A 74 -4.99 -2.77 17.72
C PHE A 74 -6.24 -2.39 16.95
N LYS A 75 -7.39 -2.55 17.59
CA LYS A 75 -8.69 -2.20 17.03
C LYS A 75 -9.38 -1.20 17.93
N SER A 76 -9.76 -0.05 17.38
CA SER A 76 -10.62 0.92 18.03
C SER A 76 -12.03 0.82 17.46
N TYR A 77 -13.04 1.05 18.30
CA TYR A 77 -14.45 1.14 17.91
C TYR A 77 -14.99 2.58 17.97
N ASN A 78 -14.15 3.52 18.39
CA ASN A 78 -14.51 4.91 18.69
C ASN A 78 -13.44 5.88 18.18
N HIS A 79 -13.12 5.79 16.89
CA HIS A 79 -12.24 6.74 16.19
C HIS A 79 -10.83 6.90 16.80
N GLY A 80 -10.36 5.89 17.55
CA GLY A 80 -9.02 5.89 18.17
C GLY A 80 -8.97 6.34 19.63
N ASP A 81 -10.11 6.61 20.26
CA ASP A 81 -10.15 7.01 21.68
C ASP A 81 -9.70 5.87 22.60
N SER A 82 -10.18 4.65 22.33
CA SER A 82 -9.83 3.43 23.07
C SER A 82 -9.57 2.26 22.14
N TRP A 83 -8.76 1.31 22.59
CA TRP A 83 -8.22 0.23 21.77
C TRP A 83 -8.34 -1.13 22.46
N VAL A 84 -8.54 -2.18 21.67
CA VAL A 84 -8.38 -3.58 22.07
C VAL A 84 -7.22 -4.16 21.26
N ALA A 85 -6.26 -4.78 21.94
CA ALA A 85 -5.09 -5.38 21.32
C ALA A 85 -5.25 -6.90 21.15
N SER A 86 -4.80 -7.46 20.04
CA SER A 86 -4.66 -8.91 19.84
C SER A 86 -3.53 -9.50 20.69
N ALA A 87 -3.28 -10.81 20.56
CA ALA A 87 -1.99 -11.41 20.90
C ALA A 87 -0.86 -10.83 20.03
N ASP A 88 0.41 -11.03 20.41
CA ASP A 88 1.55 -10.67 19.56
C ASP A 88 1.51 -11.52 18.29
N LEU A 89 1.45 -10.85 17.14
CA LEU A 89 1.30 -11.46 15.82
C LEU A 89 2.65 -11.64 15.11
N THR A 90 3.75 -11.36 15.80
CA THR A 90 5.11 -11.35 15.25
C THR A 90 5.96 -12.48 15.85
N LYS A 91 7.13 -12.76 15.26
CA LYS A 91 8.12 -13.69 15.82
C LYS A 91 8.83 -13.12 17.07
N ASN A 92 8.60 -11.84 17.39
CA ASN A 92 9.21 -11.15 18.52
C ASN A 92 10.75 -11.25 18.51
N ILE A 93 11.35 -11.04 17.34
CA ILE A 93 12.79 -11.08 17.15
C ILE A 93 13.41 -9.84 17.79
N ASP A 94 14.35 -10.07 18.70
CA ASP A 94 15.11 -9.02 19.34
C ASP A 94 16.16 -8.46 18.37
N ARG A 95 15.85 -7.30 17.78
CA ARG A 95 16.76 -6.57 16.87
C ARG A 95 18.16 -6.40 17.45
N CYS A 96 18.26 -6.16 18.76
CA CYS A 96 19.55 -5.93 19.42
C CYS A 96 20.41 -7.19 19.51
N LYS A 97 19.93 -8.35 19.05
CA LYS A 97 20.66 -9.62 18.98
C LYS A 97 20.83 -10.12 17.54
N VAL A 98 20.23 -9.46 16.56
CA VAL A 98 20.36 -9.83 15.15
C VAL A 98 21.78 -9.50 14.68
N THR A 99 22.47 -10.49 14.11
CA THR A 99 23.77 -10.30 13.48
C THR A 99 23.59 -9.62 12.13
N MET A 100 24.24 -8.47 11.93
CA MET A 100 24.18 -7.72 10.68
C MET A 100 25.59 -7.61 10.09
N MET A 101 25.75 -8.02 8.83
CA MET A 101 27.05 -7.98 8.12
C MET A 101 28.19 -8.67 8.91
N GLY A 102 27.88 -9.75 9.62
CA GLY A 102 28.84 -10.48 10.46
C GLY A 102 29.13 -9.85 11.82
N VAL A 103 28.53 -8.70 12.14
CA VAL A 103 28.66 -8.05 13.45
C VAL A 103 27.50 -8.48 14.34
N ALA A 104 27.82 -9.08 15.48
CA ALA A 104 26.82 -9.52 16.44
C ALA A 104 26.02 -8.31 16.94
N GLY A 105 24.70 -8.49 17.04
CA GLY A 105 23.80 -7.41 17.43
C GLY A 105 24.12 -6.85 18.82
N ASP A 106 24.63 -7.66 19.75
CA ASP A 106 24.96 -7.26 21.12
C ASP A 106 26.26 -6.45 21.25
N TYR A 107 26.99 -6.27 20.14
CA TYR A 107 28.17 -5.41 20.08
C TYR A 107 27.79 -3.94 20.31
N ASN A 108 28.58 -3.23 21.13
CA ASN A 108 28.34 -1.83 21.46
C ASN A 108 28.73 -0.93 20.27
N GLN A 109 27.73 -0.24 19.69
CA GLN A 109 27.91 0.60 18.50
C GLN A 109 27.24 1.95 18.67
N LEU A 110 27.90 3.01 18.17
CA LEU A 110 27.29 4.31 18.00
C LEU A 110 26.21 4.24 16.91
N SER A 111 25.06 4.86 17.14
CA SER A 111 23.89 4.80 16.24
C SER A 111 23.46 3.36 15.88
N LYS A 112 23.51 2.41 16.83
CA LYS A 112 23.17 0.99 16.62
C LYS A 112 21.87 0.76 15.82
N ASN A 113 20.88 1.62 16.02
CA ASN A 113 19.56 1.50 15.39
C ASN A 113 19.32 2.48 14.25
N ASP A 114 20.28 3.33 13.87
CA ASP A 114 20.24 4.36 12.81
C ASP A 114 18.87 4.59 12.12
N GLY A 115 17.93 5.25 12.81
CA GLY A 115 16.60 5.59 12.28
C GLY A 115 15.55 4.47 12.23
N VAL A 116 15.88 3.22 12.57
CA VAL A 116 14.94 2.09 12.67
C VAL A 116 14.62 1.79 14.13
N VAL A 117 13.44 2.23 14.59
CA VAL A 117 13.07 2.20 16.01
C VAL A 117 12.70 0.81 16.52
N SER A 118 12.14 -0.04 15.65
CA SER A 118 11.61 -1.37 16.02
C SER A 118 11.80 -2.39 14.88
N TYR A 119 11.73 -3.67 15.23
CA TYR A 119 11.65 -4.83 14.33
C TYR A 119 10.63 -5.83 14.91
N SER A 120 10.18 -6.80 14.11
CA SER A 120 9.07 -7.69 14.46
C SER A 120 7.80 -6.87 14.75
N THR A 121 7.31 -6.26 13.68
CA THR A 121 6.11 -5.41 13.62
C THR A 121 5.25 -5.75 12.41
N ILE A 122 3.94 -5.52 12.53
CA ILE A 122 3.00 -5.58 11.42
C ILE A 122 3.26 -4.36 10.52
N ILE A 123 3.43 -4.62 9.23
CA ILE A 123 3.69 -3.59 8.20
C ILE A 123 2.56 -3.48 7.18
N SER A 124 1.68 -4.48 7.11
CA SER A 124 0.50 -4.46 6.24
C SER A 124 -0.71 -4.98 7.00
N VAL A 125 -1.79 -4.20 6.99
CA VAL A 125 -3.10 -4.58 7.53
C VAL A 125 -4.15 -4.33 6.46
N ASN A 126 -5.07 -5.28 6.26
CA ASN A 126 -6.20 -5.09 5.36
C ASN A 126 -7.45 -5.83 5.87
N GLU A 127 -8.62 -5.20 5.82
CA GLU A 127 -9.92 -5.81 6.13
C GLU A 127 -10.71 -5.97 4.83
N SER A 128 -11.33 -7.14 4.66
CA SER A 128 -12.12 -7.42 3.46
C SER A 128 -13.24 -6.39 3.28
N PRO A 129 -13.35 -5.73 2.12
CA PRO A 129 -14.46 -4.84 1.81
C PRO A 129 -15.77 -5.60 1.54
N ILE A 130 -15.70 -6.91 1.33
CA ILE A 130 -16.87 -7.76 1.06
C ILE A 130 -17.52 -8.26 2.35
N MET A 131 -16.71 -8.64 3.34
CA MET A 131 -17.22 -9.23 4.57
C MET A 131 -16.54 -8.63 5.80
N PRO A 132 -17.29 -7.99 6.71
CA PRO A 132 -16.70 -7.42 7.93
C PRO A 132 -16.08 -8.51 8.79
N GLY A 133 -14.98 -8.16 9.44
CA GLY A 133 -14.28 -9.01 10.39
C GLY A 133 -13.32 -10.03 9.79
N ILE A 134 -13.13 -10.03 8.46
CA ILE A 134 -12.01 -10.73 7.83
C ILE A 134 -10.84 -9.77 7.74
N VAL A 135 -9.84 -9.97 8.60
CA VAL A 135 -8.70 -9.06 8.75
C VAL A 135 -7.40 -9.82 8.53
N TRP A 136 -6.52 -9.26 7.72
CA TRP A 136 -5.21 -9.80 7.44
C TRP A 136 -4.12 -8.92 8.03
N ALA A 137 -3.07 -9.56 8.54
CA ALA A 137 -1.89 -8.90 9.08
C ALA A 137 -0.62 -9.56 8.51
N GLY A 138 0.26 -8.74 7.96
CA GLY A 138 1.57 -9.14 7.43
C GLY A 138 2.68 -8.40 8.15
N THR A 139 3.74 -9.13 8.50
CA THR A 139 4.84 -8.60 9.33
C THR A 139 6.14 -8.42 8.55
N ASP A 140 7.06 -7.66 9.12
CA ASP A 140 8.43 -7.46 8.65
C ASP A 140 9.38 -8.62 9.02
N ASP A 141 8.92 -9.61 9.77
CA ASP A 141 9.69 -10.78 10.19
C ASP A 141 9.20 -12.08 9.57
N GLY A 142 8.32 -12.02 8.57
CA GLY A 142 7.90 -13.17 7.77
C GLY A 142 6.76 -13.99 8.36
N LEU A 143 5.79 -13.36 9.03
CA LEU A 143 4.49 -13.96 9.35
C LEU A 143 3.36 -13.28 8.56
N LEU A 144 2.45 -14.12 8.06
CA LEU A 144 1.18 -13.71 7.47
C LEU A 144 0.06 -14.39 8.23
N GLN A 145 -0.90 -13.61 8.69
CA GLN A 145 -1.97 -14.09 9.53
C GLN A 145 -3.33 -13.57 9.07
N VAL A 146 -4.36 -14.38 9.25
CA VAL A 146 -5.75 -14.04 8.93
C VAL A 146 -6.65 -14.27 10.14
N SER A 147 -7.52 -13.30 10.41
CA SER A 147 -8.64 -13.40 11.33
C SER A 147 -9.94 -13.45 10.53
N ARG A 148 -10.91 -14.21 11.04
CA ARG A 148 -12.28 -14.30 10.47
C ARG A 148 -13.36 -13.98 11.50
N ASP A 149 -12.96 -13.46 12.65
CA ASP A 149 -13.82 -13.18 13.81
C ASP A 149 -13.65 -11.73 14.31
N GLY A 150 -13.28 -10.81 13.41
CA GLY A 150 -13.18 -9.39 13.75
C GLY A 150 -11.86 -8.97 14.39
N GLY A 151 -10.81 -9.77 14.24
CA GLY A 151 -9.50 -9.54 14.85
C GLY A 151 -9.37 -10.10 16.27
N ALA A 152 -10.26 -10.99 16.70
CA ALA A 152 -10.19 -11.60 18.03
C ALA A 152 -9.18 -12.76 18.06
N THR A 153 -9.19 -13.61 17.03
CA THR A 153 -8.22 -14.69 16.84
C THR A 153 -7.58 -14.64 15.45
N PHE A 154 -6.32 -15.07 15.36
CA PHE A 154 -5.53 -15.08 14.14
C PHE A 154 -4.98 -16.47 13.86
N THR A 155 -5.02 -16.87 12.60
CA THR A 155 -4.40 -18.10 12.09
C THR A 155 -3.21 -17.74 11.22
N GLU A 156 -2.03 -18.30 11.51
CA GLU A 156 -0.84 -18.15 10.68
C GLU A 156 -0.97 -19.01 9.40
N VAL A 157 -0.80 -18.35 8.26
CA VAL A 157 -1.02 -18.92 6.92
C VAL A 157 0.17 -18.71 5.97
N GLY A 158 1.15 -17.88 6.34
CA GLY A 158 2.35 -17.61 5.54
C GLY A 158 3.17 -18.86 5.23
N LYS A 159 3.21 -19.83 6.15
CA LYS A 159 3.85 -21.14 5.92
C LYS A 159 3.29 -21.94 4.74
N ASN A 160 2.08 -21.64 4.27
CA ASN A 160 1.45 -22.32 3.15
C ASN A 160 1.88 -21.74 1.78
N ILE A 161 2.68 -20.67 1.77
CA ILE A 161 3.14 -20.02 0.54
C ILE A 161 4.27 -20.84 -0.10
N PRO A 162 4.11 -21.29 -1.35
CA PRO A 162 5.13 -22.07 -2.02
C PRO A 162 6.31 -21.20 -2.46
N GLY A 163 7.51 -21.77 -2.45
CA GLY A 163 8.72 -21.16 -3.04
C GLY A 163 9.46 -20.16 -2.15
N LEU A 164 8.93 -19.81 -0.97
CA LEU A 164 9.67 -19.03 0.02
C LEU A 164 10.62 -19.95 0.83
N PRO A 165 11.82 -19.48 1.21
CA PRO A 165 12.72 -20.25 2.05
C PRO A 165 12.10 -20.57 3.41
N ALA A 166 12.38 -21.76 3.96
CA ALA A 166 11.94 -22.10 5.31
C ALA A 166 12.50 -21.09 6.33
N ASN A 167 11.67 -20.66 7.28
CA ASN A 167 12.03 -19.68 8.31
C ASN A 167 12.51 -18.31 7.79
N HIS A 168 12.15 -17.93 6.56
CA HIS A 168 12.46 -16.61 6.03
C HIS A 168 11.96 -15.48 6.95
N GLU A 169 12.65 -14.33 6.88
CA GLU A 169 12.23 -13.07 7.52
C GLU A 169 11.82 -12.03 6.47
N TYR A 170 11.34 -12.50 5.32
CA TYR A 170 10.86 -11.63 4.24
C TYR A 170 9.64 -10.82 4.68
N TRP A 171 9.54 -9.61 4.15
CA TRP A 171 8.48 -8.69 4.48
C TRP A 171 7.22 -9.04 3.71
N PHE A 172 6.08 -9.14 4.38
CA PHE A 172 4.79 -9.14 3.70
C PHE A 172 4.42 -7.71 3.32
N SER A 173 4.99 -7.23 2.21
CA SER A 173 4.98 -5.82 1.80
C SER A 173 3.59 -5.24 1.56
N ARG A 174 2.67 -6.03 1.02
CA ARG A 174 1.27 -5.63 0.86
C ARG A 174 0.31 -6.80 0.87
N ILE A 175 -0.85 -6.56 1.46
CA ILE A 175 -2.00 -7.43 1.43
C ILE A 175 -3.17 -6.66 0.83
N GLU A 176 -3.77 -7.22 -0.20
CA GLU A 176 -4.94 -6.70 -0.88
C GLU A 176 -6.05 -7.73 -0.81
N THR A 177 -7.08 -7.47 0.01
CA THR A 177 -8.28 -8.31 0.03
C THR A 177 -9.15 -8.01 -1.18
N SER A 178 -9.71 -9.05 -1.79
CA SER A 178 -10.51 -8.90 -3.00
C SER A 178 -11.77 -8.05 -2.79
N HIS A 179 -12.09 -7.26 -3.80
CA HIS A 179 -13.32 -6.47 -3.90
C HIS A 179 -14.51 -7.25 -4.45
N PHE A 180 -14.32 -8.54 -4.76
CA PHE A 180 -15.34 -9.39 -5.39
C PHE A 180 -15.62 -10.68 -4.62
N ASP A 181 -14.67 -11.14 -3.80
CA ASP A 181 -14.79 -12.39 -3.07
C ASP A 181 -14.13 -12.31 -1.69
N ALA A 182 -14.82 -12.75 -0.65
CA ALA A 182 -14.34 -12.65 0.73
C ALA A 182 -13.17 -13.61 1.02
N GLY A 183 -13.07 -14.73 0.30
CA GLY A 183 -12.01 -15.74 0.46
C GLY A 183 -10.71 -15.38 -0.24
N THR A 184 -10.76 -14.37 -1.11
CA THR A 184 -9.66 -14.04 -2.01
C THR A 184 -8.80 -12.89 -1.47
N ALA A 185 -7.48 -13.10 -1.46
CA ALA A 185 -6.51 -12.06 -1.15
C ALA A 185 -5.26 -12.19 -2.02
N TYR A 186 -4.69 -11.05 -2.40
CA TYR A 186 -3.43 -10.93 -3.12
C TYR A 186 -2.35 -10.44 -2.16
N ILE A 187 -1.19 -11.09 -2.21
CA ILE A 187 -0.10 -10.88 -1.28
C ILE A 187 1.17 -10.60 -2.07
N SER A 188 1.84 -9.49 -1.76
CA SER A 188 3.22 -9.27 -2.20
C SER A 188 4.20 -9.53 -1.06
N VAL A 189 5.33 -10.15 -1.40
CA VAL A 189 6.41 -10.47 -0.46
C VAL A 189 7.69 -9.83 -0.96
N ASP A 190 8.46 -9.27 -0.03
CA ASP A 190 9.68 -8.55 -0.31
C ASP A 190 10.86 -9.16 0.45
N GLY A 191 11.75 -9.82 -0.29
CA GLY A 191 12.95 -10.49 0.21
C GLY A 191 14.24 -9.70 0.06
N HIS A 192 14.22 -8.46 -0.45
CA HIS A 192 15.47 -7.77 -0.85
C HIS A 192 16.45 -7.54 0.31
N ARG A 193 15.93 -7.40 1.54
CA ARG A 193 16.76 -7.25 2.75
C ARG A 193 17.54 -8.51 3.11
N SER A 194 17.19 -9.63 2.48
CA SER A 194 17.86 -10.92 2.60
C SER A 194 18.57 -11.31 1.29
N ASP A 195 18.87 -10.35 0.41
CA ASP A 195 19.54 -10.56 -0.87
C ASP A 195 18.73 -11.43 -1.87
N ASP A 196 17.40 -11.50 -1.71
CA ASP A 196 16.50 -12.12 -2.70
C ASP A 196 15.64 -11.05 -3.40
N LEU A 197 15.97 -10.77 -4.66
CA LEU A 197 15.30 -9.78 -5.51
C LEU A 197 14.20 -10.36 -6.40
N LYS A 198 13.79 -11.61 -6.18
CA LYS A 198 12.72 -12.22 -6.98
C LYS A 198 11.38 -11.49 -6.75
N PRO A 199 10.57 -11.30 -7.80
CA PRO A 199 9.24 -10.74 -7.65
C PRO A 199 8.31 -11.80 -7.05
N TYR A 200 7.89 -11.62 -5.81
CA TYR A 200 6.94 -12.52 -5.16
C TYR A 200 5.56 -11.89 -5.08
N VAL A 201 4.62 -12.43 -5.86
CA VAL A 201 3.20 -12.11 -5.80
C VAL A 201 2.39 -13.40 -5.78
N PHE A 202 1.47 -13.50 -4.84
CA PHE A 202 0.63 -14.67 -4.63
C PHE A 202 -0.84 -14.29 -4.55
N VAL A 203 -1.70 -15.24 -4.88
CA VAL A 203 -3.14 -15.17 -4.63
C VAL A 203 -3.57 -16.39 -3.82
N THR A 204 -4.48 -16.18 -2.89
CA THR A 204 -5.27 -17.21 -2.23
C THR A 204 -6.74 -16.96 -2.52
N THR A 205 -7.56 -18.01 -2.56
CA THR A 205 -9.03 -17.93 -2.71
C THR A 205 -9.75 -18.71 -1.60
N ASP A 206 -9.04 -19.08 -0.54
CA ASP A 206 -9.53 -19.97 0.52
C ASP A 206 -9.07 -19.53 1.92
N TYR A 207 -8.92 -18.22 2.11
CA TYR A 207 -8.45 -17.61 3.36
C TYR A 207 -7.03 -18.05 3.74
N GLY A 208 -6.14 -18.26 2.76
CA GLY A 208 -4.73 -18.57 2.98
C GLY A 208 -4.44 -20.04 3.29
N ARG A 209 -5.39 -20.95 3.05
CA ARG A 209 -5.10 -22.39 3.17
C ARG A 209 -4.20 -22.84 2.02
N THR A 210 -4.39 -22.28 0.83
CA THR A 210 -3.54 -22.49 -0.34
C THR A 210 -3.19 -21.17 -1.01
N PHE A 211 -2.00 -21.13 -1.61
CA PHE A 211 -1.51 -19.98 -2.37
C PHE A 211 -1.01 -20.42 -3.73
N LYS A 212 -1.28 -19.60 -4.74
CA LYS A 212 -0.76 -19.73 -6.09
C LYS A 212 0.11 -18.53 -6.41
N SER A 213 1.32 -18.77 -6.91
CA SER A 213 2.14 -17.67 -7.44
C SER A 213 1.51 -17.12 -8.69
N ILE A 214 1.42 -15.79 -8.76
CA ILE A 214 1.01 -15.02 -9.93
C ILE A 214 2.13 -14.11 -10.41
N SER A 215 3.38 -14.36 -10.02
CA SER A 215 4.51 -13.55 -10.48
C SER A 215 4.77 -13.68 -11.98
N ASN A 216 4.57 -14.88 -12.53
CA ASN A 216 4.73 -15.25 -13.94
C ASN A 216 5.91 -14.56 -14.66
N ASN A 217 5.64 -13.64 -15.59
CA ASN A 217 6.60 -12.95 -16.43
C ASN A 217 7.06 -11.59 -15.86
N LEU A 218 6.79 -11.30 -14.58
CA LEU A 218 7.36 -10.12 -13.92
C LEU A 218 8.89 -10.21 -13.96
N PRO A 219 9.58 -9.10 -14.32
CA PRO A 219 11.03 -9.08 -14.29
C PRO A 219 11.56 -9.10 -12.84
N VAL A 220 12.86 -9.37 -12.70
CA VAL A 220 13.56 -9.26 -11.40
C VAL A 220 13.35 -7.86 -10.80
N GLY A 221 13.09 -7.83 -9.51
CA GLY A 221 12.72 -6.65 -8.75
C GLY A 221 11.72 -7.00 -7.66
N ASN A 222 12.00 -6.59 -6.44
CA ASN A 222 11.09 -6.74 -5.32
C ASN A 222 9.75 -6.04 -5.57
N VAL A 223 8.68 -6.63 -5.05
CA VAL A 223 7.31 -6.11 -5.20
C VAL A 223 6.91 -5.39 -3.91
N GLN A 224 6.51 -4.13 -4.06
CA GLN A 224 6.11 -3.28 -2.92
C GLN A 224 4.60 -3.26 -2.72
N VAL A 225 3.83 -3.36 -3.80
CA VAL A 225 2.38 -3.21 -3.77
C VAL A 225 1.73 -4.07 -4.85
N VAL A 226 0.63 -4.73 -4.48
CA VAL A 226 -0.33 -5.33 -5.39
C VAL A 226 -1.69 -4.71 -5.10
N ARG A 227 -2.45 -4.36 -6.15
CA ARG A 227 -3.82 -3.83 -6.06
C ARG A 227 -4.73 -4.53 -7.04
N GLN A 228 -5.96 -4.78 -6.60
CA GLN A 228 -7.03 -5.23 -7.48
C GLN A 228 -7.85 -4.02 -7.91
N ASP A 229 -8.29 -4.02 -9.17
CA ASP A 229 -9.26 -3.04 -9.62
C ASP A 229 -10.62 -3.18 -8.92
N LEU A 230 -11.36 -2.08 -8.83
CA LEU A 230 -12.64 -2.03 -8.11
C LEU A 230 -13.85 -2.46 -8.96
N LYS A 231 -13.70 -2.56 -10.28
CA LYS A 231 -14.79 -2.83 -11.24
C LYS A 231 -14.54 -4.10 -12.07
N ASN A 232 -13.29 -4.49 -12.28
CA ASN A 232 -12.89 -5.69 -13.01
C ASN A 232 -12.00 -6.59 -12.15
N LYS A 233 -12.53 -7.76 -11.77
CA LYS A 233 -11.84 -8.77 -10.95
C LYS A 233 -10.53 -9.30 -11.55
N ASP A 234 -10.39 -9.23 -12.87
CA ASP A 234 -9.25 -9.76 -13.61
C ASP A 234 -8.19 -8.68 -13.88
N LEU A 235 -8.48 -7.41 -13.56
CA LEU A 235 -7.54 -6.31 -13.66
C LEU A 235 -6.77 -6.13 -12.35
N LEU A 236 -5.45 -6.34 -12.41
CA LEU A 236 -4.53 -6.19 -11.29
C LEU A 236 -3.41 -5.22 -11.64
N PHE A 237 -2.89 -4.52 -10.64
CA PHE A 237 -1.72 -3.67 -10.74
C PHE A 237 -0.65 -4.11 -9.74
N VAL A 238 0.61 -4.08 -10.17
CA VAL A 238 1.77 -4.41 -9.35
C VAL A 238 2.83 -3.33 -9.48
N GLY A 239 3.22 -2.77 -8.32
CA GLY A 239 4.33 -1.84 -8.21
C GLY A 239 5.60 -2.56 -7.78
N THR A 240 6.65 -2.43 -8.57
CA THR A 240 7.98 -3.02 -8.29
C THR A 240 9.04 -1.93 -8.13
N GLU A 241 10.27 -2.34 -7.82
CA GLU A 241 11.45 -1.47 -7.78
C GLU A 241 11.72 -0.72 -9.11
N PHE A 242 11.26 -1.29 -10.24
CA PHE A 242 11.61 -0.80 -11.58
C PHE A 242 10.42 -0.36 -12.42
N GLY A 243 9.21 -0.32 -11.85
CA GLY A 243 8.06 0.30 -12.49
C GLY A 243 6.72 -0.31 -12.08
N LEU A 244 5.69 0.09 -12.83
CA LEU A 244 4.32 -0.37 -12.69
C LEU A 244 3.99 -1.40 -13.77
N TYR A 245 3.30 -2.46 -13.38
CA TYR A 245 2.81 -3.50 -14.27
C TYR A 245 1.31 -3.68 -14.07
N ALA A 246 0.60 -3.99 -15.15
CA ALA A 246 -0.82 -4.32 -15.12
C ALA A 246 -1.06 -5.69 -15.74
N SER A 247 -2.06 -6.40 -15.23
CA SER A 247 -2.53 -7.68 -15.75
C SER A 247 -4.03 -7.59 -15.97
N THR A 248 -4.52 -8.03 -17.13
CA THR A 248 -5.95 -8.08 -17.48
C THR A 248 -6.52 -9.50 -17.47
N ASN A 249 -5.75 -10.45 -16.90
CA ASN A 249 -6.10 -11.87 -16.80
C ASN A 249 -5.74 -12.44 -15.41
N ALA A 250 -6.00 -11.64 -14.36
CA ALA A 250 -5.83 -12.00 -12.95
C ALA A 250 -4.41 -12.48 -12.57
N GLY A 251 -3.38 -11.85 -13.15
CA GLY A 251 -1.96 -12.20 -12.91
C GLY A 251 -1.45 -13.34 -13.79
N GLY A 252 -2.20 -13.72 -14.82
CA GLY A 252 -1.79 -14.69 -15.83
C GLY A 252 -0.69 -14.15 -16.76
N GLU A 253 -0.61 -12.85 -16.99
CA GLU A 253 0.46 -12.14 -17.70
C GLU A 253 0.53 -10.70 -17.21
N TRP A 254 1.73 -10.17 -17.06
CA TRP A 254 2.01 -8.79 -16.66
C TRP A 254 2.59 -8.01 -17.81
N LYS A 255 2.03 -6.82 -18.06
CA LYS A 255 2.51 -5.87 -19.06
C LYS A 255 2.97 -4.60 -18.35
N LYS A 256 4.11 -4.05 -18.75
CA LYS A 256 4.58 -2.78 -18.22
C LYS A 256 3.54 -1.70 -18.52
N PHE A 257 3.12 -0.97 -17.49
CA PHE A 257 2.06 0.02 -17.60
C PHE A 257 2.61 1.34 -18.11
N MET A 258 2.14 1.74 -19.29
CA MET A 258 2.48 2.97 -20.01
C MET A 258 3.98 3.14 -20.35
N ASN A 259 4.26 3.78 -21.48
CA ASN A 259 5.65 4.01 -21.92
C ASN A 259 6.30 5.26 -21.32
N ASN A 260 5.51 6.15 -20.71
CA ASN A 260 5.96 7.44 -20.19
C ASN A 260 6.30 7.43 -18.69
N LEU A 261 5.95 6.36 -17.95
CA LEU A 261 6.36 6.21 -16.56
C LEU A 261 7.86 5.85 -16.53
N PRO A 262 8.72 6.65 -15.86
CA PRO A 262 10.15 6.36 -15.78
C PRO A 262 10.40 5.05 -15.02
N THR A 263 11.60 4.47 -15.20
CA THR A 263 12.07 3.39 -14.31
C THR A 263 12.24 3.96 -12.91
N VAL A 264 11.29 3.66 -12.03
CA VAL A 264 11.24 4.13 -10.66
C VAL A 264 10.51 3.10 -9.80
N ARG A 265 10.89 3.03 -8.53
CA ARG A 265 10.18 2.24 -7.54
C ARG A 265 8.78 2.80 -7.30
N VAL A 266 7.79 1.92 -7.31
CA VAL A 266 6.39 2.24 -7.01
C VAL A 266 6.04 1.72 -5.62
N ASP A 267 5.78 2.63 -4.68
CA ASP A 267 5.54 2.30 -3.26
C ASP A 267 4.07 2.01 -2.93
N ASP A 268 3.15 2.70 -3.60
CA ASP A 268 1.71 2.48 -3.42
C ASP A 268 0.93 2.80 -4.68
N ILE A 269 -0.26 2.20 -4.77
CA ILE A 269 -1.21 2.35 -5.87
C ILE A 269 -2.60 2.50 -5.26
N LEU A 270 -3.39 3.41 -5.81
CA LEU A 270 -4.79 3.62 -5.46
C LEU A 270 -5.62 3.70 -6.73
N VAL A 271 -6.68 2.90 -6.81
CA VAL A 271 -7.73 3.04 -7.83
C VAL A 271 -8.85 3.88 -7.23
N HIS A 272 -9.12 5.04 -7.81
CA HIS A 272 -10.18 5.90 -7.33
C HIS A 272 -11.55 5.34 -7.74
N SER A 273 -12.37 4.91 -6.77
CA SER A 273 -13.66 4.23 -7.01
C SER A 273 -14.64 5.00 -7.90
N ARG A 274 -14.78 6.31 -7.65
CA ARG A 274 -15.69 7.19 -8.40
C ARG A 274 -15.19 7.53 -9.82
N GLU A 275 -13.97 8.05 -9.92
CA GLU A 275 -13.43 8.58 -11.17
C GLU A 275 -12.79 7.53 -12.09
N SER A 276 -12.51 6.33 -11.56
CA SER A 276 -11.67 5.33 -12.23
C SER A 276 -10.29 5.89 -12.60
N ASP A 277 -9.70 6.76 -11.79
CA ASP A 277 -8.33 7.22 -11.98
C ASP A 277 -7.36 6.28 -11.24
N LEU A 278 -6.21 6.01 -11.86
CA LEU A 278 -5.13 5.22 -11.25
C LEU A 278 -4.06 6.17 -10.72
N ILE A 279 -3.91 6.20 -9.39
CA ILE A 279 -2.97 7.06 -8.69
C ILE A 279 -1.79 6.22 -8.22
N VAL A 280 -0.59 6.63 -8.55
CA VAL A 280 0.65 5.87 -8.35
C VAL A 280 1.62 6.72 -7.54
N ALA A 281 2.00 6.23 -6.36
CA ALA A 281 3.02 6.85 -5.51
C ALA A 281 4.39 6.26 -5.84
N THR A 282 5.33 7.12 -6.21
CA THR A 282 6.68 6.72 -6.65
C THR A 282 7.76 7.22 -5.70
N HIS A 283 8.86 6.48 -5.61
CA HIS A 283 10.01 6.88 -4.83
C HIS A 283 10.78 8.01 -5.53
N GLY A 284 10.66 9.25 -5.03
CA GLY A 284 11.42 10.39 -5.50
C GLY A 284 10.94 11.02 -6.83
N ARG A 285 9.77 10.62 -7.35
CA ARG A 285 9.16 11.18 -8.57
C ARG A 285 7.70 11.61 -8.38
N SER A 286 7.31 11.91 -7.14
CA SER A 286 5.97 12.40 -6.78
C SER A 286 4.84 11.41 -7.09
N LEU A 287 3.61 11.91 -7.19
CA LEU A 287 2.44 11.15 -7.59
C LEU A 287 2.24 11.22 -9.11
N TRP A 288 1.87 10.11 -9.71
CA TRP A 288 1.44 10.01 -11.10
C TRP A 288 -0.03 9.61 -11.14
N ILE A 289 -0.82 10.28 -11.98
CA ILE A 289 -2.23 9.99 -12.14
C ILE A 289 -2.46 9.63 -13.61
N ALA A 290 -2.96 8.42 -13.85
CA ALA A 290 -3.55 8.07 -15.12
C ALA A 290 -5.05 8.35 -15.02
N ASP A 291 -5.47 9.46 -15.61
CA ASP A 291 -6.86 9.85 -15.70
C ASP A 291 -7.63 8.80 -16.51
N ASP A 292 -8.71 8.28 -15.94
CA ASP A 292 -9.65 7.36 -16.57
C ASP A 292 -9.05 6.04 -17.10
N ILE A 293 -8.91 5.05 -16.21
CA ILE A 293 -8.61 3.66 -16.58
C ILE A 293 -9.84 2.85 -17.00
N SER A 294 -11.01 3.46 -17.24
CA SER A 294 -12.25 2.72 -17.56
C SER A 294 -12.12 1.85 -18.80
N ALA A 295 -11.35 2.28 -19.80
CA ALA A 295 -11.06 1.47 -20.98
C ALA A 295 -10.31 0.17 -20.63
N LEU A 296 -9.38 0.25 -19.68
CA LEU A 296 -8.65 -0.93 -19.18
C LEU A 296 -9.56 -1.84 -18.34
N GLN A 297 -10.46 -1.24 -17.54
CA GLN A 297 -11.47 -1.98 -16.78
C GLN A 297 -12.44 -2.74 -17.69
N GLN A 298 -12.76 -2.20 -18.86
CA GLN A 298 -13.61 -2.83 -19.88
C GLN A 298 -12.84 -3.81 -20.79
N LEU A 299 -11.51 -3.88 -20.69
CA LEU A 299 -10.69 -4.73 -21.54
C LEU A 299 -10.86 -6.20 -21.15
N THR A 300 -11.72 -6.91 -21.89
CA THR A 300 -11.97 -8.34 -21.72
C THR A 300 -11.42 -9.13 -22.91
N PRO A 301 -11.25 -10.47 -22.79
CA PRO A 301 -10.88 -11.31 -23.92
C PRO A 301 -11.81 -11.13 -25.14
N ALA A 302 -13.11 -10.91 -24.91
CA ALA A 302 -14.08 -10.65 -25.96
C ALA A 302 -13.81 -9.33 -26.71
N VAL A 303 -13.47 -8.26 -25.97
CA VAL A 303 -13.07 -6.97 -26.57
C VAL A 303 -11.81 -7.13 -27.40
N THR A 304 -10.79 -7.83 -26.89
CA THR A 304 -9.54 -8.05 -27.63
C THR A 304 -9.71 -8.96 -28.86
N ALA A 305 -10.77 -9.76 -28.92
CA ALA A 305 -11.07 -10.63 -30.05
C ALA A 305 -11.80 -9.89 -31.19
N ALA A 306 -12.57 -8.84 -30.85
CA ALA A 306 -13.30 -8.01 -31.80
C ALA A 306 -12.36 -7.09 -32.60
N ASP A 307 -12.70 -6.82 -33.86
CA ASP A 307 -11.84 -6.02 -34.75
C ASP A 307 -11.74 -4.55 -34.31
N ALA A 308 -12.86 -4.01 -33.81
CA ALA A 308 -12.93 -2.68 -33.23
C ALA A 308 -13.93 -2.67 -32.06
N THR A 309 -13.64 -1.90 -31.02
CA THR A 309 -14.55 -1.67 -29.90
C THR A 309 -14.46 -0.21 -29.47
N LEU A 310 -15.63 0.44 -29.34
CA LEU A 310 -15.75 1.72 -28.67
C LEU A 310 -16.08 1.46 -27.20
N PHE A 311 -15.29 2.01 -26.28
CA PHE A 311 -15.55 1.86 -24.85
C PHE A 311 -16.62 2.82 -24.36
N ASP A 312 -17.29 2.46 -23.27
CA ASP A 312 -18.21 3.36 -22.61
C ASP A 312 -17.47 4.61 -22.13
N ILE A 313 -18.03 5.77 -22.48
CA ILE A 313 -17.49 7.07 -22.10
C ILE A 313 -17.93 7.36 -20.66
N ARG A 314 -16.97 7.64 -19.77
CA ARG A 314 -17.32 8.04 -18.40
C ARG A 314 -18.16 9.31 -18.41
N THR A 315 -19.05 9.45 -17.44
CA THR A 315 -19.80 10.70 -17.26
C THR A 315 -18.81 11.84 -17.00
N THR A 316 -18.74 12.81 -17.91
CA THR A 316 -17.83 13.96 -17.78
C THR A 316 -18.52 15.12 -17.08
N VAL A 317 -17.78 15.81 -16.22
CA VAL A 317 -18.22 17.02 -15.54
C VAL A 317 -17.55 18.22 -16.19
N ALA A 318 -18.35 19.22 -16.58
CA ALA A 318 -17.82 20.49 -17.06
C ALA A 318 -17.27 21.31 -15.89
N TYR A 319 -15.97 21.21 -15.64
CA TYR A 319 -15.29 22.00 -14.61
C TYR A 319 -15.34 23.49 -14.96
N GLN A 320 -15.91 24.27 -14.05
CA GLN A 320 -15.78 25.73 -14.07
C GLN A 320 -14.51 26.09 -13.29
N ASN A 321 -13.72 27.03 -13.83
CA ASN A 321 -12.57 27.52 -13.09
C ASN A 321 -13.06 28.26 -11.84
N ASP A 322 -12.57 27.88 -10.68
CA ASP A 322 -12.82 28.62 -9.45
C ASP A 322 -12.16 30.01 -9.57
N GLN A 323 -12.99 31.05 -9.61
CA GLN A 323 -12.56 32.43 -9.73
C GLN A 323 -11.83 32.94 -8.47
N THR A 324 -11.92 32.21 -7.35
CA THR A 324 -11.30 32.57 -6.06
C THR A 324 -9.89 32.01 -5.88
N LEU A 325 -9.45 31.08 -6.74
CA LEU A 325 -8.07 30.57 -6.80
C LEU A 325 -7.04 31.62 -7.28
N GLY A 326 -7.47 32.85 -7.58
CA GLY A 326 -6.61 34.01 -7.80
C GLY A 326 -5.93 34.57 -6.54
N SER A 327 -6.10 33.92 -5.39
CA SER A 327 -5.47 34.33 -4.13
C SER A 327 -3.95 34.06 -4.17
N TYR A 328 -3.19 35.10 -4.55
CA TYR A 328 -1.73 35.10 -4.55
C TYR A 328 -1.20 34.99 -3.11
N LEU A 329 -0.79 33.80 -2.69
CA LEU A 329 0.07 33.63 -1.53
C LEU A 329 1.52 33.88 -1.98
N GLY A 330 2.08 35.03 -1.60
CA GLY A 330 3.45 35.40 -1.92
C GLY A 330 4.45 34.38 -1.34
N GLY A 331 5.08 33.59 -2.19
CA GLY A 331 6.11 32.61 -1.83
C GLY A 331 6.46 31.66 -2.98
N GLN A 332 7.60 30.97 -2.88
CA GLN A 332 8.12 30.03 -3.91
C GLN A 332 7.50 28.61 -3.83
N LYS A 333 6.29 28.44 -3.29
CA LYS A 333 5.78 27.12 -2.84
C LYS A 333 4.45 26.65 -3.43
N ASN A 334 3.99 27.18 -4.56
CA ASN A 334 2.80 26.65 -5.23
C ASN A 334 3.18 25.49 -6.15
N TRP A 335 3.08 24.27 -5.64
CA TRP A 335 3.15 23.05 -6.46
C TRP A 335 1.73 22.68 -6.90
N VAL A 336 1.41 22.98 -8.16
CA VAL A 336 0.15 22.60 -8.79
C VAL A 336 0.42 21.62 -9.92
N GLY A 337 -0.34 20.53 -9.97
CA GLY A 337 -0.33 19.61 -11.09
C GLY A 337 -1.10 20.18 -12.27
N GLU A 338 -0.88 19.61 -13.45
CA GLU A 338 -1.74 19.86 -14.60
C GLU A 338 -3.10 19.21 -14.36
N ASN A 339 -4.18 19.95 -14.62
CA ASN A 339 -5.53 19.38 -14.57
C ASN A 339 -5.75 18.47 -15.79
N ALA A 340 -6.61 17.47 -15.63
CA ALA A 340 -7.06 16.63 -16.73
C ALA A 340 -7.60 17.49 -17.89
N PRO A 341 -7.39 17.07 -19.16
CA PRO A 341 -7.91 17.78 -20.33
C PRO A 341 -9.42 18.01 -20.24
N ARG A 342 -9.88 19.19 -20.67
CA ARG A 342 -11.31 19.49 -20.74
C ARG A 342 -12.00 18.61 -21.78
N GLY A 343 -13.17 18.06 -21.42
CA GLY A 343 -14.05 17.32 -22.32
C GLY A 343 -14.32 15.90 -21.85
N ALA A 344 -14.78 15.06 -22.78
CA ALA A 344 -14.93 13.63 -22.58
C ALA A 344 -13.78 12.92 -23.31
N ALA A 345 -13.04 12.08 -22.59
CA ALA A 345 -12.11 11.16 -23.23
C ALA A 345 -12.91 10.07 -23.94
N ILE A 346 -12.60 9.83 -25.22
CA ILE A 346 -13.20 8.75 -25.99
C ILE A 346 -12.09 7.74 -26.25
N SER A 347 -12.23 6.56 -25.67
CA SER A 347 -11.29 5.46 -25.85
C SER A 347 -11.89 4.43 -26.79
N TYR A 348 -11.05 3.86 -27.63
CA TYR A 348 -11.41 2.76 -28.50
C TYR A 348 -10.27 1.74 -28.58
N TYR A 349 -10.60 0.52 -28.97
CA TYR A 349 -9.65 -0.55 -29.22
C TYR A 349 -9.76 -0.98 -30.68
N LEU A 350 -8.61 -1.20 -31.32
CA LEU A 350 -8.49 -1.84 -32.61
C LEU A 350 -7.59 -3.06 -32.45
N LYS A 351 -8.01 -4.19 -33.01
CA LYS A 351 -7.24 -5.44 -32.97
C LYS A 351 -5.96 -5.38 -33.80
N SER A 352 -6.00 -4.63 -34.89
CA SER A 352 -4.90 -4.40 -35.81
C SER A 352 -4.79 -2.91 -36.13
N ASP A 353 -3.58 -2.46 -36.41
CA ASP A 353 -3.32 -1.08 -36.81
C ASP A 353 -4.21 -0.69 -38.01
N ALA A 354 -4.85 0.47 -37.91
CA ALA A 354 -5.63 1.01 -39.01
C ALA A 354 -4.71 1.40 -40.17
N THR A 355 -5.04 0.98 -41.38
CA THR A 355 -4.32 1.37 -42.61
C THR A 355 -4.77 2.72 -43.17
N GLY A 356 -5.79 3.35 -42.57
CA GLY A 356 -6.34 4.65 -42.94
C GLY A 356 -6.94 5.39 -41.75
N ASP A 357 -7.67 6.48 -42.01
CA ASP A 357 -8.21 7.35 -40.97
C ASP A 357 -9.28 6.66 -40.11
N VAL A 358 -9.08 6.67 -38.80
CA VAL A 358 -10.10 6.27 -37.82
C VAL A 358 -11.02 7.46 -37.57
N LYS A 359 -12.33 7.30 -37.80
CA LYS A 359 -13.34 8.36 -37.61
C LYS A 359 -14.29 7.99 -36.47
N ILE A 360 -14.54 8.93 -35.56
CA ILE A 360 -15.46 8.76 -34.44
C ILE A 360 -16.61 9.74 -34.61
N THR A 361 -17.81 9.23 -34.88
CA THR A 361 -18.98 10.10 -35.08
C THR A 361 -19.77 10.22 -33.77
N ILE A 362 -19.98 11.47 -33.34
CA ILE A 362 -20.83 11.82 -32.19
C ILE A 362 -22.17 12.29 -32.75
N ALA A 363 -23.24 11.57 -32.43
CA ALA A 363 -24.60 11.90 -32.83
C ALA A 363 -25.50 12.20 -31.62
N ASP A 364 -26.53 13.01 -31.82
CA ASP A 364 -27.59 13.19 -30.82
C ASP A 364 -28.56 12.00 -30.78
N ALA A 365 -29.53 12.03 -29.86
CA ALA A 365 -30.54 10.98 -29.72
C ALA A 365 -31.43 10.80 -30.97
N THR A 366 -31.43 11.74 -31.91
CA THR A 366 -32.16 11.66 -33.18
C THR A 366 -31.33 11.09 -34.33
N GLY A 367 -30.04 10.79 -34.08
CA GLY A 367 -29.09 10.32 -35.09
C GLY A 367 -28.44 11.45 -35.89
N ARG A 368 -28.68 12.71 -35.54
CA ARG A 368 -28.03 13.86 -36.19
C ARG A 368 -26.59 13.94 -35.72
N VAL A 369 -25.66 13.94 -36.67
CA VAL A 369 -24.23 14.11 -36.39
C VAL A 369 -23.96 15.50 -35.82
N ILE A 370 -23.41 15.54 -34.62
CA ILE A 370 -22.94 16.73 -33.93
C ILE A 370 -21.47 17.00 -34.31
N ARG A 371 -20.66 15.95 -34.35
CA ARG A 371 -19.21 16.02 -34.62
C ARG A 371 -18.69 14.70 -35.19
N THR A 372 -17.61 14.76 -35.97
CA THR A 372 -16.84 13.59 -36.46
C THR A 372 -15.37 13.77 -36.13
#